data_AF-A0AA40LG04-F1
#
_entry.id   AF-A0AA40LG04-F1
#
_cell.length_a   1.000
_cell.length_b   1.000
_cell.length_c   1.000
_cell.angle_alpha   90.00
_cell.angle_beta   90.00
_cell.angle_gamma   90.00
#
_symmetry.space_group_name_H-M   'P 1'
#
loop_
_entity.id
_entity.type
_entity.pdbx_description
1 polymer ?
#
loop_
_entity_poly.entity_id
_entity_poly.type
_entity_poly.pdbx_seq_one_letter_code
_entity_poly.pdbx_strand_id
1 'polypeptide(L)' 'MPDEVNIDELLELESEEDRSQKIQDFVQELLVKLRGLHKQPGLRQPSPSGDRSLSPLQDRARTLPP' A
#
# COMPACT_ATOMS: atom_id res chain seq x y z
N MET A 1 -13.95 -8.25 11.11
CA MET A 1 -12.62 -7.74 11.50
C MET A 1 -11.82 -8.94 12.02
N PRO A 2 -10.53 -9.14 11.67
CA PRO A 2 -9.71 -10.02 12.51
C PRO A 2 -9.78 -9.47 13.93
N ASP A 3 -9.90 -10.34 14.93
CA ASP A 3 -9.90 -9.87 16.32
C ASP A 3 -8.55 -9.19 16.58
N GLU A 4 -8.59 -8.01 17.17
CA GLU A 4 -7.40 -7.19 17.37
C GLU A 4 -6.47 -7.92 18.34
N VAL A 5 -5.20 -8.10 17.94
CA VAL A 5 -4.17 -8.53 18.89
C VAL A 5 -3.86 -7.36 19.80
N ASN A 6 -4.13 -7.52 21.09
CA ASN A 6 -3.79 -6.55 22.11
C ASN A 6 -2.27 -6.56 22.32
N ILE A 7 -1.60 -5.49 21.89
CA ILE A 7 -0.15 -5.37 22.05
C ILE A 7 0.23 -5.26 23.53
N ASP A 8 -0.60 -4.63 24.35
CA ASP A 8 -0.39 -4.56 25.80
C ASP A 8 -0.40 -5.95 26.43
N GLU A 9 -1.34 -6.82 26.03
CA GLU A 9 -1.41 -8.21 26.49
C GLU A 9 -0.20 -9.03 26.03
N LEU A 10 0.35 -8.77 24.84
CA LEU A 10 1.60 -9.39 24.40
C LEU A 10 2.80 -8.93 25.22
N LEU A 11 2.87 -7.64 25.57
CA LEU A 11 3.93 -7.08 26.40
C LEU A 11 3.89 -7.60 27.84
N GLU A 12 2.72 -8.00 28.32
CA GLU A 12 2.52 -8.60 29.65
C GLU A 12 2.93 -10.08 29.74
N LEU A 13 3.14 -10.76 28.61
CA LEU A 13 3.57 -12.16 28.62
C LEU A 13 5.04 -12.30 29.07
N GLU A 14 5.28 -13.21 30.00
CA GLU A 14 6.61 -13.44 30.60
C GLU A 14 7.64 -14.02 29.61
N SER A 15 7.18 -14.80 28.63
CA SER A 15 8.06 -15.49 27.67
C SER A 15 7.99 -14.89 26.27
N GLU A 16 9.14 -14.80 25.60
CA GLU A 16 9.22 -14.51 24.17
C GLU A 16 8.59 -15.62 23.31
N GLU A 17 8.63 -16.86 23.80
CA GLU A 17 8.09 -18.02 23.11
C GLU A 17 6.55 -17.96 23.06
N ASP A 18 5.92 -17.58 24.17
CA ASP A 18 4.46 -17.37 24.25
C ASP A 18 4.02 -16.17 23.40
N ARG A 19 4.80 -15.08 23.42
CA ARG A 19 4.57 -13.91 22.54
C ARG A 19 4.63 -14.32 21.07
N SER A 20 5.66 -15.09 20.70
CA SER A 20 5.88 -15.55 19.34
C SER A 20 4.76 -16.48 18.87
N GLN A 21 4.30 -17.39 19.75
CA GLN A 21 3.20 -18.31 19.45
C GLN A 21 1.90 -17.55 19.20
N LYS A 22 1.56 -16.59 20.07
CA LYS A 22 0.33 -15.81 19.97
C LYS A 22 0.31 -14.92 18.72
N ILE A 23 1.47 -14.37 18.34
CA ILE A 23 1.63 -13.64 17.06
C ILE A 23 1.45 -14.58 15.86
N GLN A 24 2.02 -15.79 15.90
CA GLN A 24 1.85 -16.77 14.82
C GLN A 24 0.39 -17.15 14.62
N ASP A 25 -0.35 -17.38 15.71
CA ASP A 25 -1.77 -17.75 15.63
C ASP A 25 -2.60 -16.63 14.98
N PHE A 26 -2.37 -15.38 15.37
CA PHE A 26 -3.00 -14.23 14.73
C PHE A 26 -2.65 -14.11 13.25
N VAL A 27 -1.38 -14.27 12.88
CA VAL A 27 -0.95 -14.20 11.46
C VAL A 27 -1.63 -15.29 10.64
N GLN A 28 -1.74 -16.51 11.16
CA GLN A 28 -2.44 -17.60 10.48
C GLN A 28 -3.91 -17.26 10.27
N GLU A 29 -4.61 -16.77 11.29
CA GLU A 29 -6.00 -16.37 11.20
C GLU A 29 -6.22 -15.23 10.20
N LEU A 30 -5.33 -14.23 10.22
CA LEU A 30 -5.33 -13.11 9.28
C LEU A 30 -5.18 -13.61 7.84
N LEU A 31 -4.25 -14.52 7.58
CA LEU A 31 -4.04 -15.10 6.24
C LEU A 31 -5.25 -15.92 5.77
N VAL A 32 -5.93 -16.63 6.66
CA VAL A 32 -7.19 -17.35 6.33
C VAL A 32 -8.29 -16.35 5.97
N LYS A 33 -8.48 -15.29 6.78
CA LYS A 33 -9.48 -14.25 6.52
C LYS A 33 -9.18 -13.48 5.22
N LEU A 34 -7.91 -13.17 4.93
CA LEU A 34 -7.48 -12.53 3.70
C LEU A 34 -7.67 -13.40 2.46
N ARG A 35 -7.54 -14.73 2.57
CA ARG A 35 -7.86 -15.65 1.47
C ARG A 35 -9.34 -15.59 1.07
N GLY A 36 -10.25 -15.37 2.03
CA GLY A 36 -11.67 -15.16 1.76
C GLY A 36 -12.00 -13.76 1.21
N LEU A 37 -11.10 -12.79 1.39
CA LEU A 37 -11.21 -11.44 0.87
C LEU A 37 -10.55 -11.36 -0.52
N HIS A 38 -11.33 -11.67 -1.55
CA HIS A 38 -10.91 -11.44 -2.93
C HIS A 38 -10.67 -9.94 -3.12
N LYS A 39 -9.45 -9.55 -3.49
CA LYS A 39 -9.18 -8.18 -3.93
C LYS A 39 -10.09 -7.89 -5.10
N GLN A 40 -11.12 -7.06 -4.89
CA GLN A 40 -11.83 -6.44 -6.00
C GLN A 40 -10.74 -5.85 -6.90
N PRO A 41 -10.67 -6.20 -8.20
CA PRO A 41 -9.83 -5.51 -9.16
C PRO A 41 -10.46 -4.13 -9.40
N GLY A 42 -10.52 -3.32 -8.35
CA GLY A 42 -11.01 -1.96 -8.36
C GLY A 42 -9.97 -1.11 -9.06
N LEU A 43 -10.21 -0.92 -10.36
CA LEU A 43 -9.64 0.15 -11.18
C LEU A 43 -8.11 0.18 -11.17
N ARG A 44 -7.51 -0.60 -12.08
CA ARG A 44 -6.31 -0.09 -12.78
C ARG A 44 -6.69 1.27 -13.35
N GLN A 45 -6.44 2.35 -12.62
CA GLN A 45 -6.28 3.64 -13.25
C GLN A 45 -5.12 3.44 -14.24
N PRO A 46 -5.30 3.69 -15.54
CA PRO A 46 -4.15 3.87 -16.38
C PRO A 46 -3.42 5.08 -15.80
N SER A 47 -2.28 4.84 -15.14
CA SER A 47 -1.35 5.91 -14.80
C SER A 47 -1.17 6.76 -16.05
N PRO A 48 -1.38 8.10 -15.99
CA PRO A 48 -1.06 8.96 -17.11
C PRO A 48 0.46 9.05 -17.18
N SER A 49 1.08 8.07 -17.83
CA SER A 49 2.48 8.11 -18.21
C SER A 49 2.55 7.63 -19.64
N GLY A 50 2.50 8.59 -20.55
CA GLY A 50 2.44 8.34 -21.98
C GLY A 50 2.21 9.61 -22.80
N ASP A 51 3.14 10.55 -22.69
CA ASP A 51 3.66 11.30 -23.83
C ASP A 51 2.76 12.35 -24.52
N ARG A 52 2.91 13.61 -24.11
CA ARG A 52 3.04 14.70 -25.09
C ARG A 52 4.23 15.57 -24.71
N SER A 53 5.38 15.07 -25.11
CA SER A 53 6.57 15.80 -25.52
C SER A 53 6.35 17.30 -25.86
N LEU A 54 7.40 18.09 -25.56
CA LEU A 54 7.77 19.41 -26.10
C LEU A 54 7.58 20.65 -25.18
N SER A 55 8.57 20.82 -24.31
CA SER A 55 9.36 22.06 -24.06
C SER A 55 8.65 23.42 -23.97
N PRO A 56 8.69 24.15 -22.83
CA PRO A 56 8.24 25.54 -22.74
C PRO A 56 9.27 26.56 -23.27
N LEU A 57 10.15 26.17 -24.20
CA LEU A 57 11.34 26.95 -24.56
C LEU A 57 11.53 27.07 -26.07
N GLN A 58 10.56 27.65 -26.81
CA GLN A 58 10.83 28.02 -28.21
C GLN A 58 9.95 29.09 -28.88
N ASP A 59 8.96 29.70 -28.21
CA ASP A 59 8.02 30.61 -28.89
C ASP A 59 8.05 32.06 -28.36
N ARG A 60 9.24 32.67 -28.20
CA ARG A 60 9.29 34.13 -27.95
C ARG A 60 10.55 34.86 -28.40
N ALA A 61 11.30 34.33 -29.37
CA ALA A 61 12.56 34.95 -29.79
C ALA A 61 12.74 35.22 -31.29
N ARG A 62 11.75 34.98 -32.17
CA ARG A 62 11.86 35.35 -33.59
C ARG A 62 10.52 35.64 -34.26
N THR A 63 10.09 36.90 -34.18
CA THR A 63 9.46 37.64 -35.30
C THR A 63 9.27 39.11 -34.89
N LEU A 64 10.29 39.94 -35.16
CA LEU A 64 10.11 41.31 -35.69
C LEU A 64 10.04 41.16 -37.24
N PRO A 65 9.49 42.09 -38.06
CA PRO A 65 9.11 43.51 -37.86
C PRO A 65 7.68 43.81 -38.46
N PRO A 66 7.20 45.01 -38.88
CA PRO A 66 7.85 46.19 -39.53
C PRO A 66 8.26 47.34 -38.60
#